data_AF-A0A7X5VM17-F1
#
_entry.id   AF-A0A7X5VM17-F1
#
_cell.length_a   1.000
_cell.length_b   1.000
_cell.length_c   1.000
_cell.angle_alpha   90.00
_cell.angle_beta   90.00
_cell.angle_gamma   90.00
#
_symmetry.space_group_name_H-M   'P 1'
#
loop_
_entity.id
_entity.type
_entity.pdbx_description
1 polymer ?
#
loop_
_entity_poly.entity_id
_entity_poly.type
_entity_poly.pdbx_seq_one_letter_code
_entity_poly.pdbx_strand_id
1 'polypeptide(L)' 'APAPAAEGPQPERIEIPILHEDDDIVVVDKPIRLVVHPGHGQPDGTLINGLLGMGIPLAPA' A
#
# COMPACT_ATOMS: atom_id res chain seq x y z
N ALA A 1 2.27 -29.33 -2.34
CA ALA A 1 1.31 -28.24 -2.59
C ALA A 1 2.10 -26.94 -2.67
N PRO A 2 1.77 -25.99 -3.57
CA PRO A 2 2.35 -24.65 -3.48
C PRO A 2 1.94 -24.03 -2.14
N ALA A 3 2.81 -23.19 -1.57
CA ALA A 3 2.46 -22.39 -0.40
C ALA A 3 1.21 -21.55 -0.73
N PRO A 4 0.31 -21.30 0.23
CA PRO A 4 -0.85 -20.44 -0.01
C PRO A 4 -0.38 -19.11 -0.59
N ALA A 5 -1.05 -18.63 -1.65
CA ALA A 5 -0.81 -17.29 -2.15
C ALA A 5 -1.06 -16.32 -0.98
N ALA A 6 -0.15 -15.36 -0.78
CA ALA A 6 -0.25 -14.41 0.32
C ALA A 6 -1.64 -13.75 0.30
N GLU A 7 -2.39 -13.92 1.39
CA GLU A 7 -3.71 -13.31 1.56
C GLU A 7 -3.52 -11.81 1.83
N GLY A 8 -3.56 -11.00 0.77
CA GLY A 8 -3.52 -9.54 0.90
C GLY A 8 -2.86 -8.81 -0.26
N PRO A 9 -2.89 -7.46 -0.22
CA PRO A 9 -2.21 -6.62 -1.20
C PRO A 9 -0.71 -6.95 -1.25
N GLN A 10 -0.16 -7.04 -2.45
CA GLN A 10 1.28 -7.31 -2.63
C GLN A 10 2.07 -5.98 -2.68
N PRO A 11 3.32 -5.96 -2.20
CA PRO A 11 4.18 -4.78 -2.31
C PRO A 11 4.47 -4.40 -3.78
N GLU A 12 4.39 -3.12 -4.11
CA GLU A 12 4.66 -2.59 -5.45
C GLU A 12 5.53 -1.33 -5.41
N ARG A 13 6.37 -1.14 -6.44
CA ARG A 13 7.17 0.08 -6.58
C ARG A 13 6.31 1.21 -7.15
N ILE A 14 5.68 1.99 -6.26
CA ILE A 14 4.89 3.18 -6.57
C ILE A 14 5.47 4.34 -5.78
N GLU A 15 5.78 5.47 -6.43
CA GLU A 15 6.29 6.65 -5.74
C GLU A 15 5.16 7.35 -4.97
N ILE A 16 5.30 7.42 -3.64
CA ILE A 16 4.36 8.09 -2.74
C ILE A 16 5.16 9.11 -1.92
N PRO A 17 4.88 10.42 -2.08
CA PRO A 17 5.52 11.44 -1.26
C PRO A 17 5.07 11.34 0.20
N ILE A 18 6.03 11.25 1.12
CA ILE A 18 5.81 11.27 2.56
C ILE A 18 5.93 12.71 3.06
N LEU A 19 4.89 13.23 3.71
CA LEU A 19 4.87 14.55 4.33
C LEU A 19 5.32 14.49 5.80
N HIS A 20 5.01 13.38 6.47
CA HIS A 20 5.38 13.12 7.87
C HIS A 20 5.38 11.62 8.13
N GLU A 21 6.32 11.15 8.94
CA GLU A 21 6.41 9.76 9.40
C GLU A 21 6.98 9.76 10.81
N ASP A 22 6.33 9.04 11.71
CA ASP A 22 6.81 8.75 13.05
C ASP A 22 6.51 7.28 13.41
N ASP A 23 6.75 6.92 14.67
CA ASP A 23 6.61 5.54 15.15
C ASP A 23 5.17 5.02 15.08
N ASP A 24 4.17 5.91 15.01
CA ASP A 24 2.75 5.58 15.10
C ASP A 24 2.00 5.81 13.79
N ILE A 25 2.34 6.88 13.04
CA ILE A 25 1.58 7.31 11.87
C ILE A 25 2.45 7.76 10.69
N VAL A 26 1.86 7.68 9.50
CA VAL A 26 2.40 8.26 8.26
C VAL A 26 1.37 9.18 7.62
N VAL A 27 1.81 10.34 7.17
CA VAL A 27 1.02 11.30 6.38
C VAL A 27 1.63 11.38 4.99
N VAL A 28 0.79 11.16 3.98
CA VAL A 28 1.24 11.09 2.58
C VAL A 28 0.53 12.12 1.72
N ASP A 29 1.24 12.67 0.74
CA ASP A 29 0.63 13.46 -0.33
C ASP A 29 0.15 12.51 -1.44
N LYS A 30 -1.11 12.08 -1.35
CA LYS A 30 -1.65 11.05 -2.24
C LYS A 30 -1.84 11.61 -3.67
N PRO A 31 -1.16 11.06 -4.70
CA PRO A 31 -1.34 11.50 -6.07
C PRO A 31 -2.79 11.36 -6.56
N ILE A 32 -3.14 12.17 -7.56
CA ILE A 32 -4.41 12.03 -8.27
C ILE A 32 -4.44 10.69 -9.01
N ARG A 33 -5.64 10.09 -9.11
CA ARG A 33 -5.89 8.79 -9.75
C ARG A 33 -5.23 7.57 -9.08
N LEU A 34 -4.63 7.74 -7.90
CA LEU A 34 -4.22 6.61 -7.06
C LEU A 34 -5.37 6.21 -6.13
N VAL A 35 -5.86 4.99 -6.31
CA VAL A 35 -6.85 4.35 -5.41
C VAL A 35 -6.18 3.98 -4.10
N VAL A 36 -6.91 4.08 -2.98
CA VAL A 36 -6.34 3.87 -1.64
C VAL A 36 -6.19 2.38 -1.32
N HIS A 37 -7.29 1.63 -1.36
CA HIS A 37 -7.34 0.22 -0.98
C HIS A 37 -7.79 -0.63 -2.18
N PRO A 38 -7.23 -1.85 -2.38
CA PRO A 38 -7.71 -2.79 -3.38
C PRO A 38 -9.21 -3.02 -3.33
N GLY A 39 -9.84 -3.09 -4.50
CA GLY A 39 -11.28 -3.26 -4.59
C GLY A 39 -11.70 -3.99 -5.86
N HIS A 40 -12.99 -4.25 -5.98
CA HIS A 40 -13.55 -4.87 -7.17
C HIS A 40 -13.29 -3.97 -8.39
N GLY A 41 -12.57 -4.48 -9.38
CA GLY A 41 -12.15 -3.72 -10.57
C GLY A 41 -10.77 -3.07 -10.50
N GLN A 42 -10.13 -3.00 -9.32
CA GLN A 42 -8.74 -2.55 -9.16
C GLN A 42 -8.10 -3.26 -7.95
N PRO A 43 -7.59 -4.49 -8.13
CA PRO A 43 -7.06 -5.33 -7.05
C PRO A 43 -5.62 -4.97 -6.63
N ASP A 44 -4.91 -4.19 -7.43
CA ASP A 44 -3.51 -3.84 -7.31
C ASP A 44 -3.25 -2.38 -7.74
N GLY A 45 -2.00 -1.92 -7.68
CA GLY A 45 -1.64 -0.56 -8.08
C GLY A 45 -2.25 0.53 -7.18
N THR A 46 -2.53 0.20 -5.92
CA THR A 46 -3.15 1.12 -4.95
C THR A 46 -2.12 1.73 -4.00
N LEU A 47 -2.54 2.71 -3.21
CA LEU A 47 -1.71 3.34 -2.19
C LEU A 47 -1.16 2.29 -1.21
N ILE A 48 -1.96 1.33 -0.79
CA ILE A 48 -1.51 0.25 0.10
C ILE A 48 -0.40 -0.58 -0.54
N ASN A 49 -0.51 -0.93 -1.83
CA ASN A 49 0.54 -1.66 -2.54
C ASN A 49 1.86 -0.87 -2.54
N GLY A 50 1.78 0.43 -2.80
CA GLY A 50 2.95 1.31 -2.78
C GLY A 50 3.59 1.46 -1.41
N LEU A 51 2.78 1.68 -0.36
CA LEU A 51 3.27 1.79 1.02
C LEU A 51 3.99 0.50 1.46
N LEU A 52 3.43 -0.66 1.13
CA LEU A 52 4.07 -1.96 1.36
C LEU A 52 5.39 -2.09 0.58
N GLY A 53 5.44 -1.61 -0.66
CA GLY A 53 6.66 -1.62 -1.49
C GLY A 53 7.77 -0.70 -0.98
N MET A 54 7.40 0.35 -0.25
CA MET A 54 8.33 1.23 0.47
C MET A 54 8.78 0.65 1.82
N GLY A 55 8.16 -0.44 2.28
CA GLY A 55 8.44 -1.06 3.57
C GLY A 55 7.73 -0.40 4.75
N ILE A 56 6.72 0.43 4.50
CA ILE A 56 5.92 1.04 5.56
C ILE A 56 5.03 -0.03 6.20
N PRO A 57 5.16 -0.31 7.51
CA PRO A 57 4.29 -1.26 8.18
C PRO A 57 2.87 -0.68 8.27
N LEU A 58 1.88 -1.46 7.85
CA LEU A 58 0.48 -1.08 7.95
C LEU A 58 -0.19 -1.92 9.02
N ALA A 59 -1.01 -1.27 9.85
CA ALA A 59 -1.90 -1.97 10.74
C ALA A 59 -2.82 -2.91 9.92
N PRO A 60 -3.22 -4.07 10.48
CA PRO A 60 -4.19 -4.92 9.83
C PRO A 60 -5.50 -4.16 9.57
N ALA A 61 -6.13 -4.46 8.44
CA ALA A 61 -7.42 -3.88 8.04
C ALA A 61 -8.57 -4.33 8.97
#